data_AF-A0A193C1P8-F1
#
_entry.id   AF-A0A193C1P8-F1
#
_cell.length_a   1.000
_cell.length_b   1.000
_cell.length_c   1.000
_cell.angle_alpha   90.00
_cell.angle_beta   90.00
_cell.angle_gamma   90.00
#
_symmetry.space_group_name_H-M   'P 1'
#
loop_
_entity.id
_entity.type
_entity.pdbx_description
1 polymer ?
#
loop_
_entity_poly.entity_id
_entity_poly.type
_entity_poly.pdbx_seq_one_letter_code
_entity_poly.pdbx_strand_id
1 'polypeptide(L)'
;MGRSEVLVRCVPGAPGDARTALERSGLDVRLGSGTGPYGDSRYVCRVEGLPAGDACTGHRDGAPFWKVWRTGVDPVAWRESATQGGPGSVPVCAGGLVGFGHGPKASQMTVTPEQVVTTPGWLPPRC
;
A
#
# COMPACT_ATOMS: atom_id res chain seq x y z
N MET A 1 -3.55 -24.02 0.45
CA MET A 1 -4.16 -22.73 0.06
C MET A 1 -3.92 -21.76 1.20
N GLY A 2 -2.87 -20.93 1.12
CA GLY A 2 -2.56 -19.95 2.17
C GLY A 2 -3.62 -18.85 2.16
N ARG A 3 -4.19 -18.53 3.32
CA ARG A 3 -5.11 -17.40 3.45
C ARG A 3 -4.36 -16.13 3.05
N SER A 4 -4.97 -15.29 2.21
CA SER A 4 -4.51 -13.92 2.01
C SER A 4 -4.60 -13.21 3.37
N GLU A 5 -3.48 -13.09 4.07
CA GLU A 5 -3.43 -12.48 5.38
C GLU A 5 -3.52 -10.96 5.23
N VAL A 6 -4.52 -10.36 5.88
CA VAL A 6 -4.67 -8.91 5.94
C VAL A 6 -3.85 -8.42 7.12
N LEU A 7 -2.80 -7.64 6.82
CA LEU A 7 -1.98 -7.01 7.84
C LEU A 7 -2.42 -5.57 8.05
N VAL A 8 -2.71 -5.22 9.30
CA VAL A 8 -3.05 -3.87 9.71
C VAL A 8 -1.97 -3.36 10.66
N ARG A 9 -1.52 -2.12 10.44
CA ARG A 9 -0.44 -1.47 11.20
C ARG A 9 -0.82 -0.02 11.47
N CYS A 10 -0.37 0.48 12.61
CA CYS A 10 -0.57 1.87 12.96
C CYS A 10 0.72 2.63 12.83
N VAL A 11 0.63 3.72 12.11
CA VAL A 11 1.76 4.59 11.85
C VAL A 11 1.56 5.83 12.71
N PRO A 12 2.40 6.04 13.73
CA PRO A 12 2.25 7.21 14.59
C PRO A 12 2.59 8.50 13.84
N GLY A 13 1.89 9.58 14.21
CA GLY A 13 2.10 10.93 13.68
C GLY A 13 1.44 11.17 12.31
N ALA A 14 1.99 12.12 11.57
CA ALA A 14 1.54 12.48 10.23
C ALA A 14 2.59 12.02 9.20
N PRO A 15 2.37 10.89 8.50
CA PRO A 15 3.34 10.39 7.53
C PRO A 15 3.47 11.27 6.28
N GLY A 16 2.47 12.12 6.00
CA GLY A 16 2.45 13.02 4.85
C GLY A 16 2.03 12.31 3.55
N ASP A 17 2.59 11.13 3.28
CA ASP A 17 2.27 10.31 2.12
C ASP A 17 2.20 8.81 2.42
N ALA A 18 1.64 8.04 1.48
CA ALA A 18 1.42 6.61 1.62
C ALA A 18 2.72 5.80 1.69
N ARG A 19 3.77 6.19 0.96
CA ARG A 19 5.05 5.50 1.01
C ARG A 19 5.67 5.62 2.40
N THR A 20 5.74 6.84 2.92
CA THR A 20 6.26 7.12 4.25
C THR A 20 5.44 6.38 5.31
N ALA A 21 4.12 6.26 5.13
CA ALA A 21 3.28 5.44 5.99
C ALA A 21 3.68 3.96 5.95
N LEU A 22 3.88 3.39 4.76
CA LEU A 22 4.29 1.99 4.59
C LEU A 22 5.68 1.73 5.18
N GLU A 23 6.67 2.59 4.90
CA GLU A 23 8.04 2.48 5.45
C GLU A 23 8.06 2.55 6.99
N ARG A 24 7.14 3.31 7.60
CA ARG A 24 7.01 3.45 9.07
C ARG A 24 6.08 2.43 9.71
N SER A 25 5.46 1.54 8.94
CA SER A 25 4.49 0.56 9.45
C SER A 25 5.12 -0.55 10.30
N GLY A 26 6.45 -0.66 10.28
CA GLY A 26 7.19 -1.75 10.92
C GLY A 26 7.16 -3.07 10.13
N LEU A 27 6.61 -3.07 8.91
CA LEU A 27 6.73 -4.17 7.96
C LEU A 27 8.11 -4.15 7.29
N ASP A 28 8.59 -5.31 6.86
CA ASP A 28 9.75 -5.44 5.99
C ASP A 28 9.39 -4.95 4.58
N VAL A 29 9.72 -3.69 4.30
CA VAL A 29 9.43 -3.02 3.04
C VAL A 29 10.71 -2.87 2.24
N ARG A 30 10.71 -3.39 1.01
CA ARG A 30 11.80 -3.20 0.06
C ARG A 30 11.34 -2.35 -1.11
N LEU A 31 12.20 -1.41 -1.47
CA LEU A 31 11.98 -0.45 -2.54
C LEU A 31 12.82 -0.80 -3.75
N GLY A 32 12.31 -0.45 -4.93
CA GLY A 32 13.05 -0.54 -6.17
C GLY A 32 14.27 0.39 -6.16
N SER A 33 15.36 -0.04 -6.78
CA SER A 33 16.56 0.80 -7.01
C SER A 33 16.63 1.34 -8.43
N GLY A 34 15.74 0.90 -9.32
CA GLY A 34 15.65 1.36 -10.70
C GLY A 34 14.40 2.21 -10.96
N THR A 35 14.44 3.02 -12.00
CA THR A 35 13.33 3.87 -12.46
C THR A 35 12.26 3.11 -13.24
N GLY A 36 12.48 1.84 -13.62
CA GLY A 36 11.57 1.14 -14.55
C GLY A 36 11.39 1.89 -15.89
N PRO A 37 10.55 1.38 -16.80
CA PRO A 37 10.22 2.05 -18.06
C PRO A 37 9.27 3.25 -17.86
N TYR A 38 8.67 3.39 -16.66
CA TYR A 38 7.74 4.48 -16.33
C TYR A 38 8.39 5.62 -15.53
N GLY A 39 9.70 5.55 -15.27
CA GLY A 39 10.42 6.58 -14.49
C GLY A 39 10.15 6.53 -12.98
N ASP A 40 9.49 5.49 -12.48
CA ASP A 40 9.15 5.31 -11.08
C ASP A 40 10.32 4.76 -10.25
N SER A 41 11.33 5.59 -9.96
CA SER A 41 12.41 5.28 -8.98
C SER A 41 11.92 5.04 -7.55
N ARG A 42 10.60 5.06 -7.33
CA ARG A 42 9.92 5.03 -6.04
C ARG A 42 8.95 3.86 -5.91
N TYR A 43 9.10 2.85 -6.76
CA TYR A 43 8.37 1.58 -6.71
C TYR A 43 8.58 0.85 -5.38
N VAL A 44 7.49 0.34 -4.78
CA VAL A 44 7.56 -0.64 -3.69
C VAL A 44 7.65 -2.01 -4.34
N CYS A 45 8.76 -2.71 -4.17
CA CYS A 45 8.96 -4.02 -4.79
C CYS A 45 8.48 -5.16 -3.91
N ARG A 46 8.76 -5.11 -2.60
CA ARG A 46 8.34 -6.16 -1.68
C ARG A 46 7.81 -5.60 -0.37
N VAL A 47 6.85 -6.31 0.19
CA VAL A 47 6.36 -6.13 1.55
C VAL A 47 6.27 -7.52 2.18
N GLU A 48 6.90 -7.71 3.34
CA GLU A 48 6.98 -9.01 4.04
C GLU A 48 7.49 -10.14 3.11
N GLY A 49 8.51 -9.83 2.30
CA GLY A 49 9.10 -10.77 1.35
C GLY A 49 8.26 -11.11 0.11
N LEU A 50 7.08 -10.51 -0.06
CA LEU A 50 6.18 -10.77 -1.19
C LEU A 50 6.19 -9.64 -2.24
N PRO A 51 6.12 -9.96 -3.55
CA PRO A 51 6.28 -11.30 -4.13
C PRO A 51 7.72 -11.80 -3.96
N ALA A 52 7.86 -13.12 -3.76
CA ALA A 52 9.18 -13.73 -3.72
C ALA A 52 9.87 -13.61 -5.09
N GLY A 53 11.15 -13.22 -5.10
CA GLY A 53 11.96 -13.19 -6.32
C GLY A 53 11.87 -11.92 -7.17
N ASP A 54 11.20 -10.86 -6.71
CA ASP A 54 11.30 -9.56 -7.40
C ASP A 54 12.72 -8.98 -7.22
N ALA A 55 13.39 -8.75 -8.36
CA ALA A 55 14.74 -8.20 -8.42
C ALA A 55 14.81 -6.72 -7.98
N CYS A 56 13.66 -6.07 -7.77
CA CYS A 56 13.52 -4.68 -7.35
C CYS A 56 14.17 -3.70 -8.35
N THR A 57 14.17 -4.03 -9.64
CA THR A 57 14.78 -3.21 -10.70
C THR A 57 13.82 -2.17 -11.30
N GLY A 58 12.59 -2.10 -10.80
CA GLY A 58 11.54 -1.16 -11.24
C GLY A 58 10.33 -1.86 -11.83
N HIS A 59 9.29 -1.09 -12.14
CA HIS A 59 8.05 -1.62 -12.71
C HIS A 59 8.30 -2.27 -14.07
N ARG A 60 7.47 -3.25 -14.45
CA ARG A 60 7.49 -3.87 -15.79
C ARG A 60 6.08 -3.83 -16.36
N ASP A 61 5.96 -3.45 -17.62
CA ASP A 61 4.64 -3.42 -18.27
C ASP A 61 3.99 -4.82 -18.21
N GLY A 62 2.68 -4.84 -17.93
CA GLY A 62 1.91 -6.06 -17.74
C GLY A 62 2.21 -6.88 -16.48
N ALA A 63 3.23 -6.55 -15.69
CA ALA A 63 3.55 -7.28 -14.47
C ALA A 63 2.65 -6.85 -13.29
N PRO A 64 2.36 -7.76 -12.34
CA PRO A 64 1.76 -7.38 -11.06
C PRO A 64 2.61 -6.38 -10.28
N PHE A 65 1.96 -5.54 -9.48
CA PHE A 65 2.62 -4.52 -8.68
C PHE A 65 1.84 -4.22 -7.39
N TRP A 66 2.51 -3.55 -6.45
CA TRP A 66 1.86 -3.00 -5.26
C TRP A 66 1.03 -1.78 -5.62
N LYS A 67 -0.30 -1.96 -5.64
CA LYS A 67 -1.27 -0.89 -5.75
C LYS A 67 -1.48 -0.23 -4.39
N VAL A 68 -1.84 1.05 -4.43
CA VAL A 68 -2.13 1.85 -3.25
C VAL A 68 -3.50 2.50 -3.36
N TRP A 69 -4.27 2.37 -2.30
CA TRP A 69 -5.62 2.91 -2.16
C TRP A 69 -5.67 3.83 -0.95
N ARG A 70 -6.50 4.86 -1.03
CA ARG A 70 -6.79 5.75 0.09
C ARG A 70 -8.29 5.82 0.34
N THR A 71 -8.68 6.12 1.57
CA THR A 71 -10.07 6.49 1.85
C THR A 71 -10.36 7.90 1.34
N GLY A 72 -11.53 8.10 0.72
CA GLY A 72 -12.05 9.43 0.42
C GLY A 72 -12.56 10.15 1.68
N VAL A 73 -12.89 11.44 1.54
CA VAL A 73 -13.50 12.24 2.63
C VAL A 73 -14.95 11.81 2.90
N ASP A 74 -15.67 11.32 1.88
CA ASP A 74 -16.99 10.66 1.98
C ASP A 74 -17.40 10.06 0.60
N PRO A 75 -18.07 8.90 0.49
CA PRO A 75 -18.13 7.78 1.45
C PRO A 75 -16.78 7.06 1.59
N VAL A 76 -16.66 6.30 2.69
CA VAL A 76 -15.52 5.44 3.09
C VAL A 76 -15.33 4.29 2.08
N ALA A 77 -14.93 4.65 0.86
CA ALA A 77 -14.61 3.75 -0.21
C ALA A 77 -13.13 3.88 -0.54
N TRP A 78 -12.51 2.74 -0.87
CA TRP A 78 -11.17 2.73 -1.44
C TRP A 78 -11.21 3.46 -2.78
N ARG A 79 -10.37 4.48 -2.92
CA ARG A 79 -10.12 5.13 -4.21
C ARG A 79 -8.74 4.72 -4.69
N GLU A 80 -8.69 4.19 -5.90
CA GLU A 80 -7.42 3.97 -6.58
C GLU A 80 -6.70 5.30 -6.71
N SER A 81 -5.45 5.31 -6.29
CA SER A 81 -4.59 6.44 -6.58
C SER A 81 -4.13 6.31 -8.03
N ALA A 82 -4.71 7.11 -8.92
CA ALA A 82 -4.27 7.24 -10.32
C ALA A 82 -2.91 7.96 -10.41
N THR A 83 -1.93 7.53 -9.61
CA THR A 83 -0.69 8.28 -9.39
C THR A 83 0.42 7.73 -10.25
N GLN A 84 0.71 8.48 -11.33
CA GLN A 84 1.89 8.29 -12.16
C GLN A 84 3.21 8.39 -11.34
N GLY A 85 3.17 8.94 -10.12
CA GLY A 85 4.32 9.01 -9.19
C GLY A 85 4.33 7.96 -8.07
N GLY A 86 3.46 6.95 -8.13
CA GLY A 86 3.41 5.84 -7.17
C GLY A 86 2.97 6.25 -5.75
N PRO A 87 3.20 5.39 -4.74
CA PRO A 87 2.71 5.62 -3.37
C PRO A 87 3.20 6.94 -2.73
N GLY A 88 4.40 7.41 -3.09
CA GLY A 88 4.92 8.69 -2.59
C GLY A 88 4.16 9.92 -3.10
N SER A 89 3.33 9.78 -4.13
CA SER A 89 2.46 10.85 -4.63
C SER A 89 1.04 10.80 -4.06
N VAL A 90 0.78 9.93 -3.08
CA VAL A 90 -0.53 9.80 -2.45
C VAL A 90 -0.49 10.45 -1.06
N PRO A 91 -1.10 11.63 -0.88
CA PRO A 91 -1.14 12.28 0.42
C PRO A 91 -1.93 11.46 1.44
N VAL A 92 -1.40 11.37 2.66
CA VAL A 92 -2.02 10.70 3.81
C VAL A 92 -2.03 11.64 5.01
N CYS A 93 -3.23 11.97 5.47
CA CYS A 93 -3.45 12.80 6.66
C CYS A 93 -3.34 11.96 7.94
N ALA A 94 -3.10 12.62 9.07
CA ALA A 94 -3.22 11.99 10.39
C ALA A 94 -4.65 11.42 10.58
N GLY A 95 -4.75 10.21 11.14
CA GLY A 95 -6.02 9.48 11.26
C GLY A 95 -6.57 8.91 9.94
N GLY A 96 -5.86 9.11 8.82
CA GLY A 96 -6.25 8.55 7.53
C GLY A 96 -5.90 7.08 7.39
N LEU A 97 -6.70 6.36 6.60
CA LEU A 97 -6.45 4.96 6.26
C LEU A 97 -5.91 4.85 4.83
N VAL A 98 -4.81 4.10 4.70
CA VAL A 98 -4.15 3.80 3.43
C VAL A 98 -4.00 2.29 3.30
N GLY A 99 -4.24 1.76 2.11
CA GLY A 99 -4.21 0.33 1.83
C GLY A 99 -3.21 0.00 0.73
N PHE A 100 -2.58 -1.16 0.86
CA PHE A 100 -1.63 -1.72 -0.10
C PHE A 100 -2.03 -3.14 -0.46
N GLY A 101 -1.74 -3.54 -1.69
CA GLY A 101 -2.16 -4.83 -2.22
C GLY A 101 -1.43 -5.15 -3.51
N HIS A 102 -0.94 -6.36 -3.62
CA HIS A 102 -0.15 -6.82 -4.76
C HIS A 102 -1.03 -7.55 -5.77
N GLY A 103 -0.96 -7.16 -7.03
CA GLY A 103 -1.70 -7.83 -8.10
C GLY A 103 -1.62 -7.13 -9.45
N PRO A 104 -2.31 -7.65 -10.48
CA PRO A 104 -2.42 -6.98 -11.77
C PRO A 104 -3.06 -5.59 -11.66
N LYS A 105 -2.94 -4.78 -12.72
CA LYS A 105 -3.53 -3.44 -12.80
C LYS A 105 -5.02 -3.40 -12.43
N ALA A 106 -5.79 -4.43 -12.76
CA ALA A 106 -7.23 -4.53 -12.48
C ALA A 106 -7.57 -5.02 -11.05
N SER A 107 -6.58 -5.33 -10.21
CA SER A 107 -6.82 -5.79 -8.84
C SER A 107 -7.58 -4.75 -8.02
N GLN A 108 -8.52 -5.22 -7.20
CA GLN A 108 -9.29 -4.42 -6.26
C GLN A 108 -8.92 -4.80 -4.83
N MET A 109 -9.21 -3.91 -3.88
CA MET A 109 -9.07 -4.24 -2.46
C MET A 109 -10.12 -5.27 -2.07
N THR A 110 -9.73 -6.33 -1.36
CA THR A 110 -10.62 -7.42 -0.95
C THR A 110 -11.34 -7.13 0.37
N VAL A 111 -10.95 -6.09 1.09
CA VAL A 111 -11.57 -5.63 2.34
C VAL A 111 -12.06 -4.20 2.17
N THR A 112 -13.19 -3.83 2.76
CA THR A 112 -13.65 -2.44 2.80
C THR A 112 -12.92 -1.67 3.90
N PRO A 113 -12.82 -0.33 3.82
CA PRO A 113 -12.18 0.41 4.90
C PRO A 113 -13.03 0.37 6.19
N GLU A 114 -14.36 0.24 6.08
CA GLU A 114 -15.24 -0.03 7.22
C GLU A 114 -14.90 -1.34 7.93
N GLN A 115 -14.68 -2.43 7.19
CA GLN A 115 -14.26 -3.70 7.77
C GLN A 115 -12.93 -3.54 8.52
N VAL A 116 -12.00 -2.74 8.00
CA VAL A 116 -10.72 -2.50 8.69
C VAL A 116 -10.90 -1.83 10.04
N VAL A 117 -11.76 -0.81 10.12
CA VAL A 117 -11.94 -0.03 11.35
C VAL A 117 -12.89 -0.67 12.36
N THR A 118 -13.82 -1.51 11.91
CA THR A 118 -14.85 -2.12 12.77
C THR A 118 -14.55 -3.56 13.16
N THR A 119 -13.71 -4.29 12.41
CA THR A 119 -13.42 -5.69 12.73
C THR A 119 -12.60 -5.77 14.03
N PRO A 120 -13.10 -6.45 15.08
CA PRO A 120 -12.39 -6.57 16.34
C PRO A 120 -11.01 -7.20 16.16
N GLY A 121 -9.99 -6.60 16.77
CA GLY A 121 -8.62 -7.10 16.77
C GLY A 121 -7.80 -6.80 15.50
N TRP A 122 -8.37 -6.15 14.48
CA TRP A 122 -7.59 -5.69 13.32
C TRP A 122 -6.85 -4.40 13.62
N LEU A 123 -7.51 -3.40 14.21
CA LEU A 123 -6.82 -2.20 14.70
C LEU A 123 -6.16 -2.49 16.06
N PRO A 124 -4.85 -2.22 16.20
CA PRO A 124 -4.21 -2.19 17.51
C PRO A 124 -4.88 -1.17 18.46
N PRO A 125 -4.85 -1.37 19.78
CA PRO A 125 -5.63 -0.57 20.75
C PRO A 125 -5.28 0.93 20.85
N ARG A 126 -4.25 1.40 20.15
CA ARG A 126 -3.72 2.78 20.22
C ARG A 126 -3.66 3.45 18.85
N CYS A 127 -4.61 3.07 18.02
CA CYS A 127 -4.92 3.65 16.73
C CYS A 127 -6.35 4.19 16.84
#